data_AF-A0A7V8BP01-F1
#
_entry.id   AF-A0A7V8BP01-F1
#
_cell.length_a   1.000
_cell.length_b   1.000
_cell.length_c   1.000
_cell.angle_alpha   90.00
_cell.angle_beta   90.00
_cell.angle_gamma   90.00
#
_symmetry.space_group_name_H-M   'P 1'
#
loop_
_entity.id
_entity.type
_entity.pdbx_description
1 polymer ?
#
loop_
_entity_poly.entity_id
_entity_poly.type
_entity_poly.pdbx_seq_one_letter_code
_entity_poly.pdbx_strand_id
1 'polypeptide(L)'
;MKTKHILILLSMSVFSSLNFFCSNDPDKDFDSNILTDPRDGRAYQTVTIGTQTWMAENLDFRTADSSWYNNNDSSANHTLGRLYTWNRALTASPPGWHLPTDTEWTVLSTYLGGATVAGGKLKEAGTAHWASPNTGATNETGFTALPGGYRLADGTYFLNAMSSSWWSATESDSISAFGRVLFYNNINVGKLLSYRTYGHSVRCVRD
;
A
#
# COMPACT_ATOMS: atom_id res chain seq x y z
N MET A 1 22.58 -62.32 57.54
CA MET A 1 21.48 -62.08 58.50
C MET A 1 21.50 -60.63 58.95
N LYS A 2 20.53 -59.83 58.49
CA LYS A 2 19.84 -58.74 59.23
C LYS A 2 18.81 -58.08 58.29
N THR A 3 17.60 -58.61 58.43
CA THR A 3 16.24 -58.07 58.32
C THR A 3 16.00 -56.64 57.79
N LYS A 4 15.12 -56.57 56.76
CA LYS A 4 13.99 -55.64 56.42
C LYS A 4 14.11 -54.17 56.87
N HIS A 5 13.64 -53.19 56.09
CA HIS A 5 12.27 -52.67 56.18
C HIS A 5 11.79 -52.08 54.84
N ILE A 6 10.55 -52.44 54.49
CA ILE A 6 9.72 -51.86 53.43
C ILE A 6 9.08 -50.59 53.97
N LEU A 7 9.05 -49.51 53.19
CA LEU A 7 8.06 -48.45 53.33
C LEU A 7 7.62 -47.99 51.91
N ILE A 8 6.31 -48.07 51.67
CA ILE A 8 5.61 -47.66 50.45
C ILE A 8 4.84 -46.37 50.78
N LEU A 9 4.53 -45.57 49.74
CA LEU A 9 3.58 -44.45 49.63
C LEU A 9 4.24 -43.07 49.80
N LEU A 10 3.92 -42.01 49.06
CA LEU A 10 2.74 -41.67 48.25
C LEU A 10 3.13 -40.58 47.23
N SER A 11 2.43 -40.55 46.10
CA SER A 11 2.53 -39.60 44.98
C SER A 11 2.36 -38.13 45.37
N MET A 12 3.16 -37.23 44.78
CA MET A 12 2.71 -35.90 44.33
C MET A 12 3.55 -35.45 43.14
N SER A 13 2.94 -35.44 41.96
CA SER A 13 3.44 -34.76 40.76
C SER A 13 3.29 -33.25 40.95
N VAL A 14 4.41 -32.51 40.90
CA VAL A 14 4.39 -31.05 40.78
C VAL A 14 5.04 -30.69 39.45
N PHE A 15 4.21 -30.31 38.48
CA PHE A 15 4.61 -29.55 37.31
C PHE A 15 4.65 -28.06 37.71
N SER A 16 5.79 -27.41 37.56
CA SER A 16 5.98 -25.94 37.48
C SER A 16 7.48 -25.69 37.57
N SER A 17 8.18 -24.97 36.70
CA SER A 17 7.85 -24.17 35.54
C SER A 17 9.17 -24.07 34.75
N LEU A 18 9.15 -24.39 33.46
CA LEU A 18 10.30 -24.08 32.61
C LEU A 18 10.26 -22.57 32.38
N ASN A 19 11.21 -21.84 32.96
CA ASN A 19 11.43 -20.44 32.66
C ASN A 19 11.73 -20.32 31.17
N PHE A 20 10.70 -20.01 30.38
CA PHE A 20 10.88 -19.50 29.03
C PHE A 20 11.39 -18.08 29.19
N PHE A 21 12.72 -17.94 29.17
CA PHE A 21 13.33 -16.66 28.89
C PHE A 21 12.83 -16.24 27.50
N CYS A 22 11.85 -15.34 27.47
CA CYS A 22 11.49 -14.65 26.25
C CYS A 22 12.71 -13.80 25.90
N SER A 23 13.44 -14.21 24.86
CA SER A 23 14.49 -13.39 24.27
C SER A 23 13.87 -12.08 23.81
N ASN A 24 14.14 -11.00 24.54
CA ASN A 24 14.03 -9.64 24.03
C ASN A 24 15.17 -9.46 23.02
N ASP A 25 14.91 -9.89 21.79
CA ASP A 25 15.72 -9.54 20.63
C ASP A 25 15.08 -8.29 19.98
N PRO A 26 15.70 -7.10 20.08
CA PRO A 26 15.16 -5.88 19.49
C PRO A 26 15.28 -5.83 17.95
N ASP A 27 15.88 -6.84 17.31
CA ASP A 27 16.07 -6.91 15.84
C ASP A 27 15.29 -8.06 15.18
N LYS A 28 14.23 -8.58 15.82
CA LYS A 28 13.26 -9.42 15.10
C LYS A 28 12.46 -8.55 14.14
N ASP A 29 12.97 -8.46 12.91
CA ASP A 29 12.35 -7.86 11.75
C ASP A 29 10.90 -8.38 11.62
N PHE A 30 9.98 -7.50 11.97
CA PHE A 30 8.55 -7.69 11.82
C PHE A 30 8.28 -7.74 10.32
N ASP A 31 8.18 -8.95 9.77
CA ASP A 31 7.62 -9.27 8.45
C ASP A 31 8.00 -8.24 7.38
N SER A 32 9.18 -8.41 6.75
CA SER A 32 9.90 -7.45 5.89
C SER A 32 9.11 -6.83 4.72
N ASN A 33 7.86 -7.25 4.52
CA ASN A 33 6.93 -6.76 3.51
C ASN A 33 5.71 -6.03 4.11
N ILE A 34 5.70 -5.68 5.40
CA ILE A 34 4.61 -4.96 6.06
C ILE A 34 5.07 -3.58 6.52
N LEU A 35 4.32 -2.55 6.15
CA LEU A 35 4.37 -1.22 6.74
C LEU A 35 3.22 -1.07 7.73
N THR A 36 3.52 -0.92 9.02
CA THR A 36 2.50 -0.50 10.00
C THR A 36 2.61 0.99 10.22
N ASP A 37 1.55 1.74 9.90
CA ASP A 37 1.46 3.17 10.13
C ASP A 37 1.24 3.46 11.63
N PRO A 38 2.19 4.10 12.33
CA PRO A 38 2.07 4.33 13.77
C PRO A 38 0.99 5.38 14.12
N ARG A 39 0.46 6.11 13.12
CA ARG A 39 -0.51 7.19 13.34
C ARG A 39 -1.93 6.68 13.52
N ASP A 40 -2.27 5.55 12.93
CA ASP A 40 -3.61 4.93 12.99
C ASP A 40 -3.58 3.41 13.19
N GLY A 41 -2.40 2.78 13.25
CA GLY A 41 -2.22 1.34 13.43
C GLY A 41 -2.49 0.50 12.18
N ARG A 42 -2.69 1.13 11.02
CA ARG A 42 -3.00 0.40 9.79
C ARG A 42 -1.77 -0.27 9.21
N ALA A 43 -1.88 -1.57 8.94
CA ALA A 43 -0.86 -2.33 8.22
C ALA A 43 -1.12 -2.28 6.71
N TYR A 44 -0.05 -2.15 5.94
CA TYR A 44 -0.04 -2.15 4.49
C TYR A 44 1.00 -3.15 3.98
N GLN A 45 0.62 -3.93 2.98
CA GLN A 45 1.60 -4.70 2.23
C GLN A 45 2.56 -3.78 1.47
N THR A 46 3.80 -4.20 1.34
CA THR A 46 4.85 -3.51 0.58
C THR A 46 5.56 -4.47 -0.35
N VAL A 47 6.19 -3.94 -1.37
CA VAL A 47 6.94 -4.71 -2.36
C VAL A 47 8.15 -3.94 -2.85
N THR A 48 9.28 -4.63 -2.96
CA THR A 48 10.51 -4.06 -3.53
C THR A 48 10.57 -4.32 -5.03
N ILE A 49 10.66 -3.24 -5.81
CA ILE A 49 10.74 -3.27 -7.27
C ILE A 49 11.99 -2.50 -7.69
N GLY A 50 13.00 -3.25 -8.15
CA GLY A 50 14.33 -2.70 -8.37
C GLY A 50 14.95 -2.27 -7.05
N THR A 51 15.30 -0.99 -6.93
CA THR A 51 15.92 -0.41 -5.74
C THR A 51 14.93 0.31 -4.82
N GLN A 52 13.65 0.34 -5.15
CA GLN A 52 12.63 1.09 -4.41
C GLN A 52 11.65 0.13 -3.73
N THR A 53 11.29 0.41 -2.49
CA THR A 53 10.20 -0.30 -1.80
C THR A 53 8.92 0.55 -1.89
N TRP A 54 7.87 -0.04 -2.46
CA TRP A 54 6.57 0.60 -2.68
C TRP A 54 5.51 0.01 -1.77
N MET A 55 4.54 0.81 -1.35
CA MET A 55 3.28 0.25 -0.86
C MET A 55 2.58 -0.52 -1.99
N ALA A 56 2.13 -1.74 -1.70
CA ALA A 56 1.29 -2.54 -2.58
C ALA A 56 -0.20 -2.13 -2.50
N GLU A 57 -0.57 -1.39 -1.46
CA GLU A 57 -1.90 -0.84 -1.24
C GLU A 57 -1.87 0.70 -1.30
N ASN A 58 -3.02 1.30 -1.60
CA ASN A 58 -3.15 2.76 -1.54
C ASN A 58 -3.27 3.21 -0.09
N LEU A 59 -2.69 4.37 0.21
CA LEU A 59 -2.76 4.97 1.55
C LEU A 59 -4.22 5.26 1.93
N ASP A 60 -4.55 4.89 3.16
CA ASP A 60 -5.88 5.06 3.77
C ASP A 60 -5.78 5.75 5.13
N PHE A 61 -4.96 6.80 5.19
CA PHE A 61 -4.81 7.62 6.37
C PHE A 61 -5.88 8.73 6.35
N ARG A 62 -6.72 8.80 7.38
CA ARG A 62 -7.76 9.83 7.47
C ARG A 62 -7.17 11.16 7.94
N THR A 63 -7.22 12.17 7.07
CA THR A 63 -6.93 13.56 7.44
C THR A 63 -8.20 14.27 7.95
N ALA A 64 -8.03 15.41 8.64
CA ALA A 64 -9.15 16.23 9.13
C ALA A 64 -10.03 16.75 7.97
N ASP A 65 -9.41 17.12 6.86
CA ASP A 65 -10.02 17.61 5.64
C ASP A 65 -9.32 17.03 4.40
N SER A 66 -10.00 17.11 3.25
CA SER A 66 -9.37 16.85 1.95
C SER A 66 -8.79 15.43 1.77
N SER A 67 -9.38 14.44 2.46
CA SER A 67 -9.27 13.01 2.15
C SER A 67 -10.65 12.36 2.13
N TRP A 68 -10.90 11.53 1.12
CA TRP A 68 -12.22 10.93 0.92
C TRP A 68 -12.11 9.48 0.50
N TYR A 69 -13.05 8.68 0.99
CA TYR A 69 -13.40 7.45 0.31
C TYR A 69 -14.14 7.75 -0.97
N ASN A 70 -13.92 6.92 -1.98
CA ASN A 70 -14.60 7.08 -3.25
C ASN A 70 -16.12 6.88 -3.07
N ASN A 71 -16.95 7.71 -3.70
CA ASN A 71 -18.40 7.76 -3.47
C ASN A 71 -18.81 7.96 -1.99
N ASN A 72 -17.90 8.41 -1.11
CA ASN A 72 -18.10 8.52 0.34
C ASN A 72 -18.50 7.20 1.05
N ASP A 73 -18.21 6.02 0.46
CA ASP A 73 -18.62 4.73 1.02
C ASP A 73 -17.53 4.11 1.92
N SER A 74 -17.69 4.12 3.23
CA SER A 74 -16.68 3.52 4.13
C SER A 74 -16.63 1.99 4.11
N SER A 75 -17.65 1.30 3.58
CA SER A 75 -17.77 -0.16 3.69
C SER A 75 -16.92 -0.93 2.67
N ALA A 76 -16.66 -0.33 1.50
CA ALA A 76 -15.89 -0.95 0.41
C ALA A 76 -14.51 -0.30 0.15
N ASN A 77 -14.20 0.86 0.75
CA ASN A 77 -13.06 1.68 0.31
C ASN A 77 -11.74 1.45 1.05
N HIS A 78 -11.67 0.61 2.08
CA HIS A 78 -10.38 0.20 2.65
C HIS A 78 -9.47 -0.45 1.59
N THR A 79 -10.07 -1.19 0.65
CA THR A 79 -9.37 -1.87 -0.44
C THR A 79 -8.80 -0.88 -1.47
N LEU A 80 -9.54 0.19 -1.80
CA LEU A 80 -9.11 1.19 -2.79
C LEU A 80 -8.29 2.33 -2.19
N GLY A 81 -8.30 2.46 -0.86
CA GLY A 81 -7.70 3.57 -0.12
C GLY A 81 -8.50 4.87 -0.24
N ARG A 82 -7.86 5.98 0.14
CA ARG A 82 -8.44 7.32 0.05
C ARG A 82 -7.90 8.10 -1.14
N LEU A 83 -8.70 9.06 -1.57
CA LEU A 83 -8.32 10.12 -2.48
C LEU A 83 -7.97 11.37 -1.68
N TYR A 84 -6.88 12.04 -2.04
CA TYR A 84 -6.36 13.22 -1.35
C TYR A 84 -6.21 14.37 -2.33
N THR A 85 -6.38 15.62 -1.87
CA THR A 85 -5.84 16.76 -2.61
C THR A 85 -4.32 16.73 -2.60
N TRP A 86 -3.67 17.39 -3.57
CA TRP A 86 -2.21 17.32 -3.69
C TRP A 86 -1.49 17.85 -2.44
N ASN A 87 -1.97 18.97 -1.87
CA ASN A 87 -1.42 19.54 -0.65
C ASN A 87 -1.53 18.57 0.55
N ARG A 88 -2.60 17.76 0.61
CA ARG A 88 -2.72 16.73 1.65
C ARG A 88 -1.84 15.52 1.36
N ALA A 89 -1.75 15.09 0.10
CA ALA A 89 -0.90 14.00 -0.31
C ALA A 89 0.57 14.20 0.09
N LEU A 90 1.09 15.44 -0.01
CA LEU A 90 2.45 15.79 0.42
C LEU A 90 2.74 15.54 1.91
N THR A 91 1.72 15.50 2.76
CA THR A 91 1.86 15.39 4.22
C THR A 91 1.21 14.14 4.80
N ALA A 92 0.57 13.32 3.96
CA ALA A 92 -0.18 12.15 4.39
C ALA A 92 0.68 10.89 4.55
N SER A 93 1.90 10.85 4.05
CA SER A 93 2.76 9.65 4.11
C SER A 93 3.19 9.31 5.54
N PRO A 94 3.30 8.01 5.90
CA PRO A 94 3.76 7.61 7.23
C PRO A 94 5.25 7.94 7.43
N PRO A 95 5.72 8.02 8.70
CA PRO A 95 7.13 8.26 8.98
C PRO A 95 8.06 7.28 8.24
N GLY A 96 9.12 7.80 7.62
CA GLY A 96 10.06 7.00 6.83
C GLY A 96 9.57 6.63 5.43
N TRP A 97 8.40 7.12 5.01
CA TRP A 97 7.86 6.98 3.66
C TRP A 97 7.45 8.33 3.10
N HIS A 98 7.41 8.46 1.79
CA HIS A 98 7.00 9.70 1.15
C HIS A 98 6.16 9.48 -0.10
N LEU A 99 5.51 10.58 -0.53
CA LEU A 99 4.80 10.64 -1.79
C LEU A 99 5.84 10.60 -2.92
N PRO A 100 5.74 9.66 -3.88
CA PRO A 100 6.74 9.50 -4.95
C PRO A 100 6.86 10.73 -5.83
N THR A 101 8.07 11.12 -6.15
CA THR A 101 8.41 12.12 -7.17
C THR A 101 8.25 11.57 -8.58
N ASP A 102 8.25 12.46 -9.58
CA ASP A 102 8.19 12.09 -10.99
C ASP A 102 9.39 11.21 -11.39
N THR A 103 10.54 11.46 -10.76
CA THR A 103 11.78 10.69 -10.93
C THR A 103 11.63 9.26 -10.42
N GLU A 104 11.10 9.06 -9.22
CA GLU A 104 10.91 7.72 -8.63
C GLU A 104 9.93 6.86 -9.42
N TRP A 105 8.84 7.46 -9.89
CA TRP A 105 7.95 6.83 -10.85
C TRP A 105 8.66 6.47 -12.16
N THR A 106 9.57 7.33 -12.63
CA THR A 106 10.36 7.07 -13.84
C THR A 106 11.31 5.91 -13.63
N VAL A 107 12.00 5.83 -12.48
CA VAL A 107 12.84 4.69 -12.10
C VAL A 107 12.02 3.40 -12.07
N LEU A 108 10.85 3.40 -11.44
CA LEU A 108 9.94 2.25 -11.41
C LEU A 108 9.58 1.79 -12.83
N SER A 109 9.09 2.71 -13.66
CA SER A 109 8.67 2.36 -15.02
C SER A 109 9.83 1.89 -15.89
N THR A 110 11.03 2.48 -15.73
CA THR A 110 12.25 2.11 -16.48
C THR A 110 12.69 0.71 -16.12
N TYR A 111 12.74 0.39 -14.82
CA TYR A 111 13.06 -0.95 -14.33
C TYR A 111 12.14 -2.02 -14.94
N LEU A 112 10.88 -1.68 -15.19
CA LEU A 112 9.88 -2.58 -15.75
C LEU A 112 9.89 -2.70 -17.28
N GLY A 113 10.84 -2.05 -17.96
CA GLY A 113 10.98 -2.05 -19.42
C GLY A 113 10.41 -0.82 -20.12
N GLY A 114 10.10 0.24 -19.35
CA GLY A 114 9.62 1.53 -19.85
C GLY A 114 8.12 1.77 -19.65
N ALA A 115 7.72 3.04 -19.72
CA ALA A 115 6.35 3.48 -19.47
C ALA A 115 5.31 2.87 -20.43
N THR A 116 5.71 2.37 -21.60
CA THR A 116 4.82 1.77 -22.61
C THR A 116 4.46 0.30 -22.32
N VAL A 117 5.06 -0.31 -21.30
CA VAL A 117 4.78 -1.71 -20.92
C VAL A 117 4.57 -1.90 -19.43
N ALA A 118 5.10 -0.99 -18.60
CA ALA A 118 5.08 -1.10 -17.15
C ALA A 118 3.66 -1.16 -16.55
N GLY A 119 2.67 -0.55 -17.19
CA GLY A 119 1.31 -0.47 -16.64
C GLY A 119 0.63 -1.83 -16.54
N GLY A 120 0.83 -2.72 -17.52
CA GLY A 120 0.33 -4.10 -17.43
C GLY A 120 0.92 -4.87 -16.24
N LYS A 121 2.21 -4.67 -15.97
CA LYS A 121 2.94 -5.35 -14.90
C LYS A 121 2.57 -4.88 -13.49
N LEU A 122 2.07 -3.65 -13.39
CA LEU A 122 1.69 -3.02 -12.13
C LEU A 122 0.23 -3.27 -11.73
N LYS A 123 -0.67 -3.46 -12.70
CA LYS A 123 -2.11 -3.67 -12.43
C LYS A 123 -2.36 -5.03 -11.78
N GLU A 124 -3.37 -5.09 -10.90
CA GLU A 124 -4.01 -6.34 -10.52
C GLU A 124 -4.37 -7.16 -11.77
N ALA A 125 -4.07 -8.46 -11.75
CA ALA A 125 -4.37 -9.38 -12.83
C ALA A 125 -5.86 -9.76 -12.85
N GLY A 126 -6.40 -10.06 -14.03
CA GLY A 126 -7.81 -10.42 -14.19
C GLY A 126 -8.75 -9.20 -14.13
N THR A 127 -10.02 -9.44 -13.84
CA THR A 127 -11.07 -8.40 -13.88
C THR A 127 -11.92 -8.40 -12.61
N ALA A 128 -11.31 -8.74 -11.47
CA ALA A 128 -12.01 -8.73 -10.17
C ALA A 128 -12.45 -7.30 -9.82
N HIS A 129 -11.52 -6.34 -9.93
CA HIS A 129 -11.84 -4.92 -9.75
C HIS A 129 -11.81 -4.14 -11.06
N TRP A 130 -10.92 -4.48 -11.98
CA TRP A 130 -10.80 -3.80 -13.27
C TRP A 130 -11.87 -4.22 -14.27
N ALA A 131 -12.34 -3.25 -15.07
CA ALA A 131 -13.20 -3.54 -16.21
C ALA A 131 -12.47 -4.40 -17.25
N SER A 132 -13.20 -5.29 -17.91
CA SER A 132 -12.70 -6.02 -19.09
C SER A 132 -12.35 -5.03 -20.22
N PRO A 133 -11.20 -5.17 -20.92
CA PRO A 133 -10.35 -6.37 -20.95
C PRO A 133 -9.21 -6.41 -19.92
N ASN A 134 -9.02 -5.38 -19.09
CA ASN A 134 -7.82 -5.18 -18.28
C ASN A 134 -6.51 -5.54 -19.03
N THR A 135 -6.35 -4.95 -20.22
CA THR A 135 -5.33 -5.31 -21.21
C THR A 135 -3.94 -5.47 -20.57
N GLY A 136 -3.35 -6.64 -20.81
CA GLY A 136 -1.97 -6.99 -20.44
C GLY A 136 -1.66 -6.96 -18.94
N ALA A 137 -2.68 -7.00 -18.07
CA ALA A 137 -2.47 -7.00 -16.64
C ALA A 137 -1.92 -8.35 -16.16
N THR A 138 -0.71 -8.34 -15.59
CA THR A 138 -0.05 -9.56 -15.07
C THR A 138 0.16 -9.54 -13.56
N ASN A 139 0.18 -8.35 -12.94
CA ASN A 139 0.58 -8.14 -11.56
C ASN A 139 1.90 -8.81 -11.16
N GLU A 140 2.81 -9.04 -12.12
CA GLU A 140 4.06 -9.80 -11.87
C GLU A 140 4.98 -9.13 -10.85
N THR A 141 4.73 -7.85 -10.55
CA THR A 141 5.51 -7.04 -9.61
C THR A 141 5.00 -7.10 -8.18
N GLY A 142 3.78 -7.58 -7.93
CA GLY A 142 3.13 -7.47 -6.62
C GLY A 142 2.65 -6.05 -6.25
N PHE A 143 2.86 -5.06 -7.12
CA PHE A 143 2.37 -3.70 -6.91
C PHE A 143 0.84 -3.65 -6.79
N THR A 144 0.11 -4.52 -7.51
CA THR A 144 -1.33 -4.74 -7.32
C THR A 144 -2.16 -3.44 -7.42
N ALA A 145 -1.97 -2.69 -8.51
CA ALA A 145 -2.72 -1.47 -8.72
C ALA A 145 -4.21 -1.79 -8.96
N LEU A 146 -5.09 -1.19 -8.14
CA LEU A 146 -6.55 -1.29 -8.26
C LEU A 146 -7.15 -0.03 -8.90
N PRO A 147 -8.34 -0.11 -9.54
CA PRO A 147 -8.98 1.01 -10.23
C PRO A 147 -9.65 1.98 -9.26
N GLY A 148 -8.84 2.70 -8.47
CA GLY A 148 -9.31 3.61 -7.41
C GLY A 148 -9.95 4.91 -7.91
N GLY A 149 -9.94 5.17 -9.22
CA GLY A 149 -10.56 6.36 -9.79
C GLY A 149 -9.91 7.68 -9.36
N TYR A 150 -10.72 8.74 -9.35
CA TYR A 150 -10.35 10.07 -8.85
C TYR A 150 -11.60 10.90 -8.48
N ARG A 151 -11.38 12.10 -7.92
CA ARG A 151 -12.42 13.05 -7.51
C ARG A 151 -12.14 14.43 -8.09
N LEU A 152 -13.16 15.11 -8.60
CA LEU A 152 -13.05 16.52 -9.04
C LEU A 152 -13.14 17.48 -7.84
N ALA A 153 -12.80 18.74 -8.08
CA ALA A 153 -12.87 19.80 -7.06
C ALA A 153 -14.31 20.01 -6.53
N ASP A 154 -15.32 19.85 -7.39
CA ASP A 154 -16.74 20.00 -7.05
C ASP A 154 -17.31 18.83 -6.22
N GLY A 155 -16.52 17.76 -6.04
CA GLY A 155 -16.93 16.56 -5.31
C GLY A 155 -17.49 15.43 -6.14
N THR A 156 -17.53 15.56 -7.46
CA THR A 156 -17.85 14.46 -8.36
C THR A 156 -16.77 13.38 -8.29
N TYR A 157 -17.19 12.13 -8.12
CA TYR A 157 -16.32 10.95 -8.09
C TYR A 157 -16.35 10.21 -9.43
N PHE A 158 -15.20 9.70 -9.84
CA PHE A 158 -15.03 8.88 -11.04
C PHE A 158 -14.49 7.51 -10.66
N LEU A 159 -15.36 6.64 -10.16
CA LEU A 159 -15.08 5.22 -9.89
C LEU A 159 -15.91 4.33 -10.79
N ASN A 160 -15.29 3.82 -11.84
CA ASN A 160 -15.98 3.04 -12.88
C ASN A 160 -15.18 1.80 -13.31
N ALA A 161 -14.24 1.34 -12.48
CA ALA A 161 -13.34 0.22 -12.79
C ALA A 161 -12.42 0.43 -14.02
N MET A 162 -12.42 1.60 -14.66
CA MET A 162 -11.69 1.85 -15.91
C MET A 162 -10.32 2.49 -15.72
N SER A 163 -10.07 3.13 -14.58
CA SER A 163 -8.82 3.83 -14.34
C SER A 163 -8.44 3.91 -12.87
N SER A 164 -7.16 4.15 -12.65
CA SER A 164 -6.62 4.51 -11.35
C SER A 164 -5.60 5.61 -11.52
N SER A 165 -5.49 6.47 -10.51
CA SER A 165 -4.59 7.61 -10.56
C SER A 165 -3.95 7.89 -9.21
N TRP A 166 -2.69 8.29 -9.25
CA TRP A 166 -1.88 8.60 -8.08
C TRP A 166 -1.20 9.94 -8.22
N TRP A 167 -1.05 10.64 -7.11
CA TRP A 167 -0.24 11.84 -7.06
C TRP A 167 1.26 11.54 -7.18
N SER A 168 1.98 12.52 -7.71
CA SER A 168 3.41 12.68 -7.50
C SER A 168 3.68 13.89 -6.62
N ALA A 169 4.75 13.87 -5.83
CA ALA A 169 5.24 15.04 -5.09
C ALA A 169 5.82 16.14 -6.00
N THR A 170 6.01 15.88 -7.29
CA THR A 170 6.55 16.87 -8.23
C THR A 170 5.47 17.84 -8.71
N GLU A 171 5.66 19.11 -8.38
CA GLU A 171 4.87 20.23 -8.88
C GLU A 171 5.07 20.43 -10.39
N SER A 172 4.01 20.85 -11.09
CA SER A 172 4.09 21.24 -12.51
C SER A 172 4.09 22.76 -12.67
N ASP A 173 3.11 23.42 -12.08
CA ASP A 173 2.91 24.88 -12.08
C ASP A 173 2.13 25.28 -10.84
N SER A 174 1.82 26.56 -10.65
CA SER A 174 1.18 27.11 -9.44
C SER A 174 -0.19 26.52 -9.08
N ILE A 175 -0.89 25.85 -10.01
CA ILE A 175 -2.22 25.26 -9.77
C ILE A 175 -2.28 23.75 -10.02
N SER A 176 -1.23 23.17 -10.61
CA SER A 176 -1.20 21.78 -11.04
C SER A 176 0.02 21.02 -10.53
N ALA A 177 -0.13 19.70 -10.40
CA ALA A 177 0.96 18.80 -10.09
C ALA A 177 0.92 17.56 -10.99
N PHE A 178 2.04 16.85 -11.05
CA PHE A 178 2.11 15.61 -11.79
C PHE A 178 1.50 14.44 -11.01
N GLY A 179 1.11 13.42 -11.75
CA GLY A 179 0.67 12.14 -11.22
C GLY A 179 0.95 11.01 -12.18
N ARG A 180 0.42 9.83 -11.86
CA ARG A 180 0.41 8.66 -12.73
C ARG A 180 -1.00 8.15 -12.92
N VAL A 181 -1.26 7.59 -14.10
CA VAL A 181 -2.55 7.00 -14.44
C VAL A 181 -2.37 5.66 -15.14
N LEU A 182 -3.24 4.73 -14.79
CA LEU A 182 -3.41 3.44 -15.45
C LEU A 182 -4.82 3.32 -15.99
N PHE A 183 -4.96 2.74 -17.17
CA PHE A 183 -6.25 2.49 -17.81
C PHE A 183 -6.46 0.99 -18.04
N TYR A 184 -7.72 0.56 -17.93
CA TYR A 184 -8.12 -0.82 -18.13
C TYR A 184 -7.80 -1.34 -19.54
N ASN A 185 -7.87 -0.50 -20.56
CA ASN A 185 -7.69 -0.89 -21.97
C ASN A 185 -6.25 -0.69 -22.48
N ASN A 186 -5.29 -0.38 -21.61
CA ASN A 186 -3.90 -0.09 -21.98
C ASN A 186 -2.90 -0.77 -21.03
N ILE A 187 -1.68 -1.00 -21.50
CA ILE A 187 -0.53 -1.53 -20.76
C ILE A 187 0.46 -0.44 -20.32
N ASN A 188 0.20 0.83 -20.65
CA ASN A 188 1.09 1.94 -20.33
C ASN A 188 0.90 2.46 -18.91
N VAL A 189 1.96 3.03 -18.32
CA VAL A 189 1.88 4.00 -17.22
C VAL A 189 1.86 5.40 -17.83
N GLY A 190 0.73 6.10 -17.74
CA GLY A 190 0.61 7.47 -18.22
C GLY A 190 1.12 8.48 -17.20
N LYS A 191 1.72 9.58 -17.68
CA LYS A 191 1.96 10.78 -16.87
C LYS A 191 0.69 11.64 -16.88
N LEU A 192 0.21 11.99 -15.70
CA LEU A 192 -0.98 12.81 -15.50
C LEU A 192 -0.55 14.24 -15.12
N LEU A 193 -1.22 15.24 -15.66
CA LEU A 193 -1.22 16.61 -15.16
C LEU A 193 -2.60 16.89 -14.58
N SER A 194 -2.67 17.26 -13.30
CA SER A 194 -3.95 17.45 -12.61
C SER A 194 -3.93 18.66 -11.69
N TYR A 195 -5.09 19.31 -11.54
CA TYR A 195 -5.26 20.42 -10.62
C TYR A 195 -5.09 19.94 -9.18
N ARG A 196 -4.35 20.71 -8.37
CA ARG A 196 -4.04 20.36 -6.97
C ARG A 196 -5.28 20.19 -6.09
N THR A 197 -6.43 20.70 -6.53
CA THR A 197 -7.74 20.60 -5.87
C THR A 197 -8.48 19.29 -6.13
N TYR A 198 -8.02 18.47 -7.08
CA TYR A 198 -8.61 17.16 -7.38
C TYR A 198 -8.15 16.12 -6.36
N GLY A 199 -8.91 15.03 -6.22
CA GLY A 199 -8.57 13.89 -5.37
C GLY A 199 -7.96 12.75 -6.18
N HIS A 200 -6.72 12.39 -5.90
CA HIS A 200 -6.07 11.17 -6.42
C HIS A 200 -5.55 10.30 -5.28
N SER A 201 -5.31 9.03 -5.57
CA SER A 201 -4.76 8.10 -4.58
C SER A 201 -3.32 8.47 -4.20
N VAL A 202 -2.89 8.02 -3.03
CA VAL A 202 -1.48 8.10 -2.61
C VAL A 202 -0.95 6.69 -2.48
N ARG A 203 0.26 6.48 -2.97
CA ARG A 203 0.99 5.23 -2.83
C ARG A 203 2.43 5.56 -2.51
N CYS A 204 2.81 5.34 -1.26
CA CYS A 204 4.09 5.82 -0.78
C CYS A 204 5.23 4.92 -1.26
N VAL A 205 6.42 5.51 -1.32
CA VAL A 205 7.67 4.84 -1.63
C VAL A 205 8.67 5.13 -0.51
N ARG A 206 9.66 4.25 -0.37
CA ARG A 206 10.83 4.43 0.48
C ARG A 206 12.05 3.87 -0.28
N ASP A 207 13.15 4.58 -0.16
CA ASP A 207 14.48 4.27 -0.71
C ASP A 207 15.55 4.17 0.40
#